data_AF-A0A437RSC7-F1
#
_entry.id   AF-A0A437RSC7-F1
#
_cell.length_a   1.000
_cell.length_b   1.000
_cell.length_c   1.000
_cell.angle_alpha   90.00
_cell.angle_beta   90.00
_cell.angle_gamma   90.00
#
_symmetry.space_group_name_H-M   'P 1'
#
loop_
_entity.id
_entity.type
_entity.pdbx_description
1 polymer ?
#
loop_
_entity_poly.entity_id
_entity_poly.type
_entity_poly.pdbx_seq_one_letter_code
_entity_poly.pdbx_strand_id
1 'polypeptide(L)'
;MTTSLPADPTPASAEPPAPPAPPPPPPPPMTPLPAAQRIEALDVVRGFALLGIFLMNIEWFSRPFTSFGEGMPRGLTGLNWLASWFIAYFVQGKFWTIFSLVFGMGFAVMLLRAEQTGREFKRVYLRRVLALGVFGAAHFIFLWDGDILFTYAVSALMLMVVLYGRPKPLLLAIAVAVGLGAALDAEGFFGVAAGLALAGLLALFMRSEKKPLRVPLFAFLLLLLGLGLSAGAAALWVLPDAPLEPRLPLTVFGPLTLLMAGLAWRYHQPPAQRALRMGATLYLFAATAMTLMGAVQYFGPDPLALPAASAASAASAPAVAAKALPPASAASGAEKKKKTREERVAEAKAEREKRLKEQAEEKALEIKTFTTGSYGDAVDYRARRFLEKAAGDFGASVLFIGMFLLGAWFVRSGVMERTQDHLPLFRRLALWGLPLGIGLGLASSLIAMHHTPGDRHDGWVMAQGLHMLGNLPACLGYVSLVVLMLHGGPLVSRIRLLAPMGRMALTNYLTQSLICALYFHGYAFGQWGMPRAWQVVFVLVVFAAQLAFSHWWMARFRYGPVEWIWRGFTYRELPRLRV
;
A
#
# COMPACT_ATOMS: atom_id res chain seq x y z
N MET A 1 92.85 26.85 12.98
CA MET A 1 91.40 26.63 12.91
C MET A 1 91.10 25.87 11.63
N THR A 2 90.90 24.56 11.71
CA THR A 2 90.47 23.72 10.58
C THR A 2 89.51 22.68 11.14
N THR A 3 88.22 22.92 10.90
CA THR A 3 87.08 22.12 11.36
C THR A 3 86.91 20.89 10.46
N SER A 4 86.86 19.71 11.07
CA SER A 4 86.57 18.42 10.46
C SER A 4 85.09 18.26 10.12
N LEU A 5 84.78 17.83 8.89
CA LEU A 5 83.45 17.41 8.44
C LEU A 5 83.13 15.97 8.89
N PRO A 6 81.87 15.63 9.24
CA PRO A 6 81.47 14.28 9.61
C PRO A 6 81.11 13.41 8.39
N ALA A 7 81.27 12.10 8.55
CA ALA A 7 81.07 11.06 7.54
C ALA A 7 79.59 10.77 7.20
N ASP A 8 79.34 10.35 5.95
CA ASP A 8 78.05 9.94 5.40
C ASP A 8 77.44 8.72 6.12
N PRO A 9 76.10 8.66 6.26
CA PRO A 9 75.41 7.47 6.78
C PRO A 9 75.21 6.41 5.69
N THR A 10 75.51 5.16 6.03
CA THR A 10 75.23 3.95 5.26
C THR A 10 73.74 3.79 4.90
N PRO A 11 73.39 3.29 3.69
CA PRO A 11 71.99 3.09 3.31
C PRO A 11 71.39 1.90 4.06
N ALA A 12 70.24 2.14 4.70
CA ALA A 12 69.45 1.12 5.37
C ALA A 12 68.92 0.09 4.36
N SER A 13 69.13 -1.19 4.67
CA SER A 13 68.61 -2.35 3.95
C SER A 13 67.08 -2.27 3.85
N ALA A 14 66.55 -2.17 2.63
CA ALA A 14 65.12 -2.22 2.38
C ALA A 14 64.57 -3.63 2.69
N GLU A 15 63.67 -3.71 3.67
CA GLU A 15 62.93 -4.92 4.00
C GLU A 15 62.01 -5.31 2.81
N PRO A 16 61.97 -6.58 2.38
CA PRO A 16 61.15 -6.99 1.24
C PRO A 16 59.65 -6.81 1.53
N PRO A 17 58.85 -6.39 0.54
CA PRO A 17 57.43 -6.15 0.72
C PRO A 17 56.70 -7.41 1.16
N ALA A 18 55.85 -7.29 2.19
CA ALA A 18 55.03 -8.38 2.70
C ALA A 18 54.21 -9.03 1.57
N PRO A 19 54.10 -10.37 1.56
CA PRO A 19 53.34 -11.07 0.52
C PRO A 19 51.88 -10.59 0.51
N PRO A 20 51.26 -10.49 -0.69
CA PRO A 20 49.88 -10.05 -0.80
C PRO A 20 48.96 -10.95 0.03
N ALA A 21 48.08 -10.33 0.80
CA ALA A 21 47.13 -11.05 1.64
C ALA A 21 46.35 -12.06 0.79
N PRO A 22 46.13 -13.30 1.29
CA PRO A 22 45.40 -14.32 0.54
C PRO A 22 44.00 -13.80 0.19
N PRO A 23 43.49 -14.13 -1.01
CA PRO A 23 42.16 -13.70 -1.43
C PRO A 23 41.13 -14.17 -0.39
N PRO A 24 40.12 -13.33 -0.06
CA PRO A 24 39.11 -13.70 0.90
C PRO A 24 38.44 -15.01 0.46
N PRO A 25 38.12 -15.92 1.40
CA PRO A 25 37.51 -17.20 1.06
C PRO A 25 36.22 -16.96 0.26
N PRO A 26 35.93 -17.81 -0.74
CA PRO A 26 34.71 -17.68 -1.52
C PRO A 26 33.50 -17.69 -0.58
N PRO A 27 32.49 -16.85 -0.84
CA PRO A 27 31.32 -16.79 0.01
C PRO A 27 30.70 -18.20 0.09
N PRO A 28 30.28 -18.67 1.29
CA PRO A 28 29.80 -20.03 1.46
C PRO A 28 28.65 -20.35 0.49
N PRO A 29 28.44 -21.61 0.10
CA PRO A 29 27.32 -21.98 -0.77
C PRO A 29 25.99 -21.46 -0.20
N MET A 30 25.03 -21.14 -1.06
CA MET A 30 23.70 -20.66 -0.67
C MET A 30 22.85 -21.78 -0.06
N THR A 31 23.25 -22.26 1.11
CA THR A 31 22.52 -23.25 1.87
C THR A 31 21.35 -22.61 2.62
N PRO A 32 20.19 -23.28 2.71
CA PRO A 32 19.09 -22.81 3.54
C PRO A 32 19.52 -22.63 4.98
N LEU A 33 18.91 -21.67 5.66
CA LEU A 33 19.13 -21.44 7.09
C LEU A 33 18.88 -22.73 7.88
N PRO A 34 19.77 -23.08 8.83
CA PRO A 34 19.44 -23.98 9.92
C PRO A 34 18.15 -23.49 10.61
N ALA A 35 17.33 -24.42 11.12
CA ALA A 35 16.07 -24.09 11.79
C ALA A 35 16.26 -23.05 12.92
N ALA A 36 17.41 -23.06 13.59
CA ALA A 36 17.80 -22.13 14.66
C ALA A 36 18.00 -20.66 14.23
N GLN A 37 18.15 -20.35 12.94
CA GLN A 37 18.34 -18.96 12.45
C GLN A 37 17.06 -18.37 11.81
N ARG A 38 15.91 -19.03 12.00
CA ARG A 38 14.61 -18.57 11.48
C ARG A 38 13.82 -17.89 12.57
N ILE A 39 13.20 -16.77 12.21
CA ILE A 39 12.30 -16.03 13.09
C ILE A 39 10.93 -16.71 13.02
N GLU A 40 10.66 -17.67 13.91
CA GLU A 40 9.38 -18.42 13.93
C GLU A 40 8.16 -17.49 13.98
N ALA A 41 8.22 -16.45 14.81
CA ALA A 41 7.16 -15.46 14.91
C ALA A 41 6.79 -14.83 13.57
N LEU A 42 7.77 -14.61 12.68
CA LEU A 42 7.53 -14.06 11.36
C LEU A 42 6.73 -15.02 10.49
N ASP A 43 7.06 -16.31 10.50
CA ASP A 43 6.37 -17.32 9.72
C ASP A 43 4.94 -17.54 10.25
N VAL A 44 4.74 -17.52 11.57
CA VAL A 44 3.40 -17.62 12.17
C VAL A 44 2.53 -16.41 11.83
N VAL A 45 3.09 -15.19 11.94
CA VAL A 45 2.35 -13.98 11.56
C VAL A 45 2.01 -13.99 10.06
N ARG A 46 2.87 -14.52 9.17
CA ARG A 46 2.51 -14.73 7.75
C ARG A 46 1.35 -15.70 7.60
N GLY A 47 1.41 -16.85 8.27
CA GLY A 47 0.35 -17.85 8.21
C GLY A 47 -0.99 -17.31 8.70
N PHE A 48 -0.97 -16.55 9.80
CA PHE A 48 -2.15 -15.82 10.29
C PHE A 48 -2.63 -14.76 9.30
N ALA A 49 -1.70 -14.01 8.69
CA ALA A 49 -2.04 -12.98 7.72
C ALA A 49 -2.79 -13.55 6.50
N LEU A 50 -2.40 -14.73 6.02
CA LEU A 50 -3.05 -15.40 4.90
C LEU A 50 -4.52 -15.72 5.15
N LEU A 51 -4.90 -16.06 6.39
CA LEU A 51 -6.30 -16.34 6.73
C LEU A 51 -7.18 -15.10 6.50
N GLY A 52 -6.77 -13.96 7.06
CA GLY A 52 -7.57 -12.74 6.92
C GLY A 52 -7.49 -12.11 5.53
N ILE A 53 -6.37 -12.27 4.82
CA ILE A 53 -6.31 -11.95 3.38
C ILE A 53 -7.34 -12.78 2.61
N PHE A 54 -7.44 -14.07 2.88
CA PHE A 54 -8.41 -14.92 2.20
C PHE A 54 -9.86 -14.55 2.56
N LEU A 55 -10.16 -14.31 3.85
CA LEU A 55 -11.47 -13.86 4.31
C LEU A 55 -11.95 -12.55 3.66
N MET A 56 -11.05 -11.58 3.43
CA MET A 56 -11.45 -10.34 2.77
C MET A 56 -11.57 -10.53 1.25
N ASN A 57 -10.67 -11.30 0.64
CA ASN A 57 -10.56 -11.41 -0.82
C ASN A 57 -11.65 -12.28 -1.45
N ILE A 58 -12.19 -13.27 -0.72
CA ILE A 58 -13.23 -14.16 -1.26
C ILE A 58 -14.44 -13.41 -1.79
N GLU A 59 -14.74 -12.24 -1.19
CA GLU A 59 -15.83 -11.39 -1.66
C GLU A 59 -15.68 -10.99 -3.12
N TRP A 60 -14.45 -10.71 -3.57
CA TRP A 60 -14.15 -10.19 -4.91
C TRP A 60 -14.13 -11.28 -5.98
N PHE A 61 -14.24 -12.55 -5.60
CA PHE A 61 -14.50 -13.64 -6.54
C PHE A 61 -16.00 -13.89 -6.74
N SER A 62 -16.83 -13.38 -5.84
CA SER A 62 -18.28 -13.60 -5.79
C SER A 62 -19.11 -12.35 -6.16
N ARG A 63 -18.42 -11.23 -6.41
CA ARG A 63 -19.03 -9.93 -6.66
C ARG A 63 -18.15 -9.13 -7.61
N PRO A 64 -18.74 -8.18 -8.37
CA PRO A 64 -17.97 -7.31 -9.24
C PRO A 64 -16.94 -6.51 -8.44
N PHE A 65 -15.71 -6.49 -8.94
CA PHE A 65 -14.60 -5.68 -8.48
C PHE A 65 -14.92 -4.18 -8.57
N THR A 66 -15.73 -3.77 -9.54
CA THR A 66 -16.27 -2.38 -9.62
C THR A 66 -17.08 -1.97 -8.39
N SER A 67 -17.63 -2.91 -7.61
CA SER A 67 -18.28 -2.63 -6.33
C SER A 67 -17.33 -2.58 -5.13
N PHE A 68 -16.03 -2.63 -5.38
CA PHE A 68 -15.03 -2.45 -4.35
C PHE A 68 -15.12 -1.06 -3.74
N GLY A 69 -15.11 -1.00 -2.41
CA GLY A 69 -15.22 0.27 -1.71
C GLY A 69 -16.63 0.85 -1.69
N GLU A 70 -17.70 0.09 -1.97
CA GLU A 70 -19.08 0.54 -1.67
C GLU A 70 -19.50 0.27 -0.21
N GLY A 71 -18.60 -0.31 0.60
CA GLY A 71 -18.89 -0.75 1.96
C GLY A 71 -19.59 -2.11 2.02
N MET A 72 -20.29 -2.38 3.12
CA MET A 72 -21.05 -3.63 3.27
C MET A 72 -22.23 -3.67 2.30
N PRO A 73 -22.51 -4.81 1.63
CA PRO A 73 -23.69 -4.92 0.78
C PRO A 73 -24.97 -4.64 1.57
N ARG A 74 -25.88 -3.87 0.94
CA ARG A 74 -27.17 -3.48 1.52
C ARG A 74 -28.14 -4.68 1.52
N GLY A 75 -29.07 -4.68 2.47
CA GLY A 75 -30.13 -5.70 2.55
C GLY A 75 -29.69 -7.06 3.09
N LEU A 76 -28.47 -7.19 3.62
CA LEU A 76 -28.05 -8.40 4.33
C LEU A 76 -28.80 -8.55 5.66
N THR A 77 -29.22 -9.78 5.95
CA THR A 77 -29.87 -10.16 7.21
C THR A 77 -29.23 -11.42 7.80
N GLY A 78 -29.50 -11.68 9.09
CA GLY A 78 -29.07 -12.89 9.79
C GLY A 78 -27.55 -13.14 9.73
N LEU A 79 -27.16 -14.38 9.43
CA LEU A 79 -25.75 -14.80 9.40
C LEU A 79 -24.94 -14.11 8.30
N ASN A 80 -25.55 -13.72 7.19
CA ASN A 80 -24.84 -13.02 6.11
C ASN A 80 -24.43 -11.61 6.54
N TRP A 81 -25.31 -10.91 7.26
CA TRP A 81 -24.98 -9.61 7.85
C TRP A 81 -23.87 -9.74 8.88
N LEU A 82 -23.99 -10.70 9.81
CA LEU A 82 -22.99 -10.92 10.85
C LEU A 82 -21.60 -11.23 10.27
N ALA A 83 -21.54 -12.07 9.23
CA ALA A 83 -20.31 -12.41 8.53
C ALA A 83 -19.70 -11.18 7.83
N SER A 84 -20.50 -10.40 7.10
CA SER A 84 -20.04 -9.15 6.47
C SER A 84 -19.54 -8.14 7.49
N TRP A 85 -20.29 -7.93 8.57
CA TRP A 85 -19.94 -7.04 9.67
C TRP A 85 -18.60 -7.44 10.29
N PHE A 86 -18.45 -8.73 10.64
CA PHE A 86 -17.21 -9.23 11.20
C PHE A 86 -16.01 -8.98 10.28
N ILE A 87 -16.14 -9.30 8.98
CA ILE A 87 -15.05 -9.12 8.02
C ILE A 87 -14.75 -7.62 7.82
N ALA A 88 -15.75 -6.76 7.67
CA ALA A 88 -15.55 -5.33 7.45
C ALA A 88 -14.76 -4.66 8.58
N TYR A 89 -15.04 -5.01 9.84
CA TYR A 89 -14.44 -4.31 10.99
C TYR A 89 -13.19 -4.98 11.55
N PHE A 90 -13.17 -6.31 11.61
CA PHE A 90 -12.07 -7.05 12.23
C PHE A 90 -11.01 -7.49 11.23
N VAL A 91 -11.34 -7.60 9.93
CA VAL A 91 -10.44 -8.17 8.91
C VAL A 91 -10.04 -7.15 7.85
N GLN A 92 -11.00 -6.50 7.20
CA GLN A 92 -10.75 -5.61 6.08
C GLN A 92 -9.86 -4.43 6.49
N GLY A 93 -8.80 -4.20 5.72
CA GLY A 93 -7.79 -3.18 6.02
C GLY A 93 -6.60 -3.67 6.86
N LYS A 94 -6.84 -4.61 7.79
CA LYS A 94 -5.87 -4.99 8.83
C LYS A 94 -4.89 -6.03 8.31
N PHE A 95 -5.37 -6.96 7.48
CA PHE A 95 -4.51 -8.05 7.04
C PHE A 95 -3.61 -7.68 5.86
N TRP A 96 -4.00 -6.75 4.98
CA TRP A 96 -3.07 -6.23 3.95
C TRP A 96 -1.98 -5.36 4.58
N THR A 97 -2.28 -4.62 5.66
CA THR A 97 -1.27 -3.88 6.42
C THR A 97 -0.31 -4.82 7.15
N ILE A 98 -0.80 -5.90 7.79
CA ILE A 98 0.05 -6.95 8.37
C ILE A 98 0.94 -7.60 7.30
N PHE A 99 0.36 -7.97 6.16
CA PHE A 99 1.10 -8.61 5.07
C PHE A 99 2.19 -7.67 4.52
N SER A 100 1.90 -6.36 4.42
CA SER A 100 2.86 -5.33 4.00
C SER A 100 3.99 -5.16 5.03
N LEU A 101 3.64 -5.10 6.31
CA LEU A 101 4.60 -5.01 7.41
C LEU A 101 5.59 -6.19 7.36
N VAL A 102 5.06 -7.40 7.19
CA VAL A 102 5.83 -8.63 7.16
C VAL A 102 6.64 -8.80 5.87
N PHE A 103 6.19 -8.22 4.76
CA PHE A 103 7.01 -8.08 3.55
C PHE A 103 8.23 -7.19 3.82
N GLY A 104 8.03 -6.04 4.49
CA GLY A 104 9.11 -5.16 4.97
C GLY A 104 10.09 -5.84 5.92
N MET A 105 9.59 -6.67 6.84
CA MET A 105 10.43 -7.52 7.69
C MET A 105 11.27 -8.49 6.84
N GLY A 106 10.68 -9.12 5.82
CA GLY A 106 11.39 -10.00 4.88
C GLY A 106 12.51 -9.30 4.12
N PHE A 107 12.28 -8.06 3.68
CA PHE A 107 13.30 -7.18 3.10
C PHE A 107 14.47 -6.97 4.07
N ALA A 108 14.19 -6.56 5.30
CA ALA A 108 15.23 -6.28 6.29
C ALA A 108 16.04 -7.52 6.69
N VAL A 109 15.40 -8.69 6.83
CA VAL A 109 16.11 -9.95 7.08
C VAL A 109 17.10 -10.25 5.96
N MET A 110 16.71 -10.02 4.70
CA MET A 110 17.60 -10.26 3.55
C MET A 110 18.73 -9.23 3.47
N LEU A 111 18.45 -7.96 3.79
CA LEU A 111 19.43 -6.88 3.82
C LEU A 111 20.49 -7.14 4.90
N LEU A 112 20.07 -7.39 6.15
CA LEU A 112 20.99 -7.63 7.27
C LEU A 112 21.90 -8.83 7.02
N ARG A 113 21.37 -9.91 6.44
CA ARG A 113 22.18 -11.09 6.08
C ARG A 113 23.19 -10.79 4.99
N ALA A 114 22.81 -10.02 3.98
CA ALA A 114 23.74 -9.62 2.93
C ALA A 114 24.88 -8.75 3.51
N GLU A 115 24.55 -7.83 4.42
CA GLU A 115 25.53 -7.02 5.16
C GLU A 115 26.46 -7.88 6.03
N GLN A 116 25.93 -8.82 6.81
CA GLN A 116 26.70 -9.73 7.66
C GLN A 116 27.61 -10.68 6.89
N THR A 117 27.22 -11.08 5.67
CA THR A 117 27.98 -12.04 4.85
C THR A 117 28.80 -11.37 3.74
N GLY A 118 28.85 -10.03 3.70
CA GLY A 118 29.56 -9.27 2.67
C GLY A 118 29.02 -9.49 1.24
N ARG A 119 27.78 -9.95 1.09
CA ARG A 119 27.20 -10.31 -0.22
C ARG A 119 26.52 -9.13 -0.90
N GLU A 120 26.46 -9.20 -2.23
CA GLU A 120 25.75 -8.21 -3.03
C GLU A 120 24.22 -8.26 -2.80
N PHE A 121 23.68 -7.29 -2.07
CA PHE A 121 22.24 -7.20 -1.82
C PHE A 121 21.46 -6.70 -3.05
N LYS A 122 21.92 -5.59 -3.66
CA LYS A 122 21.12 -4.80 -4.63
C LYS A 122 20.68 -5.62 -5.84
N ARG A 123 21.61 -6.29 -6.52
CA ARG A 123 21.29 -7.07 -7.74
C ARG A 123 20.44 -8.31 -7.45
N VAL A 124 20.66 -8.97 -6.30
CA VAL A 124 19.90 -10.16 -5.92
C VAL A 124 18.48 -9.77 -5.52
N TYR A 125 18.32 -8.71 -4.75
CA TYR A 125 17.00 -8.20 -4.37
C TYR A 125 16.23 -7.66 -5.58
N LEU A 126 16.90 -6.94 -6.50
CA LEU A 126 16.26 -6.49 -7.74
C LEU A 126 15.71 -7.66 -8.56
N ARG A 127 16.50 -8.73 -8.76
CA ARG A 127 16.03 -9.95 -9.45
C ARG A 127 14.82 -10.58 -8.76
N ARG A 128 14.86 -10.67 -7.43
CA ARG A 128 13.77 -11.20 -6.61
C ARG A 128 12.48 -10.41 -6.80
N VAL A 129 12.58 -9.07 -6.80
CA VAL A 129 11.45 -8.16 -6.95
C VAL A 129 10.91 -8.18 -8.38
N LEU A 130 11.78 -8.23 -9.39
CA LEU A 130 11.35 -8.36 -10.80
C LEU A 130 10.63 -9.68 -11.04
N ALA A 131 11.15 -10.79 -10.50
CA ALA A 131 10.46 -12.08 -10.58
C ALA A 131 9.09 -12.04 -9.86
N LEU A 132 9.01 -11.35 -8.71
CA LEU A 132 7.73 -11.14 -8.02
C LEU A 132 6.75 -10.32 -8.86
N GLY A 133 7.24 -9.29 -9.57
CA GLY A 133 6.44 -8.51 -10.51
C GLY A 133 5.93 -9.35 -11.68
N VAL A 134 6.74 -10.26 -12.23
CA VAL A 134 6.27 -11.20 -13.27
C VAL A 134 5.19 -12.12 -12.73
N PHE A 135 5.36 -12.68 -11.53
CA PHE A 135 4.32 -13.50 -10.89
C PHE A 135 3.04 -12.71 -10.64
N GLY A 136 3.14 -11.47 -10.16
CA GLY A 136 1.98 -10.60 -9.95
C GLY A 136 1.26 -10.22 -11.24
N ALA A 137 2.00 -9.88 -12.29
CA ALA A 137 1.42 -9.60 -13.61
C ALA A 137 0.69 -10.82 -14.18
N ALA A 138 1.31 -12.01 -14.11
CA ALA A 138 0.69 -13.24 -14.54
C ALA A 138 -0.54 -13.59 -13.68
N HIS A 139 -0.45 -13.41 -12.36
CA HIS A 139 -1.57 -13.62 -11.45
C HIS A 139 -2.73 -12.68 -11.76
N PHE A 140 -2.47 -11.39 -12.00
CA PHE A 140 -3.48 -10.42 -12.39
C PHE A 140 -4.17 -10.78 -13.71
N ILE A 141 -3.38 -11.02 -14.76
CA ILE A 141 -3.89 -11.25 -16.12
C ILE A 141 -4.59 -12.59 -16.25
N PHE A 142 -4.03 -13.66 -15.66
CA PHE A 142 -4.50 -15.03 -15.87
C PHE A 142 -5.39 -15.55 -14.75
N LEU A 143 -5.23 -15.08 -13.51
CA LEU A 143 -5.99 -15.59 -12.37
C LEU A 143 -7.05 -14.66 -11.76
N TRP A 144 -6.65 -13.49 -11.25
CA TRP A 144 -7.53 -12.63 -10.47
C TRP A 144 -7.04 -11.18 -10.40
N ASP A 145 -7.95 -10.22 -10.55
CA ASP A 145 -7.68 -8.78 -10.60
C ASP A 145 -7.28 -8.16 -9.23
N GLY A 146 -7.59 -8.80 -8.11
CA GLY A 146 -7.15 -8.37 -6.77
C GLY A 146 -5.68 -8.66 -6.41
N ASP A 147 -4.79 -8.77 -7.41
CA ASP A 147 -3.37 -9.05 -7.21
C ASP A 147 -2.64 -7.99 -6.36
N ILE A 148 -2.02 -8.45 -5.27
CA ILE A 148 -1.14 -7.64 -4.41
C ILE A 148 0.34 -7.83 -4.71
N LEU A 149 0.73 -8.88 -5.44
CA LEU A 149 2.13 -9.24 -5.66
C LEU A 149 2.82 -8.23 -6.57
N PHE A 150 2.14 -7.77 -7.62
CA PHE A 150 2.64 -6.72 -8.51
C PHE A 150 2.75 -5.40 -7.74
N THR A 151 1.73 -5.03 -6.96
CA THR A 151 1.75 -3.83 -6.11
C THR A 151 2.95 -3.85 -5.15
N TYR A 152 3.25 -5.00 -4.55
CA TYR A 152 4.41 -5.16 -3.68
C TYR A 152 5.73 -5.11 -4.45
N ALA A 153 5.77 -5.64 -5.67
CA ALA A 153 6.94 -5.54 -6.52
C ALA A 153 7.24 -4.07 -6.86
N VAL A 154 6.24 -3.30 -7.29
CA VAL A 154 6.38 -1.86 -7.58
C VAL A 154 6.81 -1.11 -6.31
N SER A 155 6.14 -1.35 -5.18
CA SER A 155 6.48 -0.72 -3.89
C SER A 155 7.90 -1.05 -3.44
N ALA A 156 8.36 -2.29 -3.65
CA ALA A 156 9.72 -2.71 -3.33
C ALA A 156 10.76 -2.08 -4.26
N LEU A 157 10.44 -1.91 -5.56
CA LEU A 157 11.28 -1.16 -6.50
C LEU A 157 11.39 0.31 -6.09
N MET A 158 10.28 0.94 -5.70
CA MET A 158 10.28 2.31 -5.20
C MET A 158 11.10 2.43 -3.91
N LEU A 159 10.99 1.48 -2.99
CA LEU A 159 11.86 1.41 -1.81
C LEU A 159 13.36 1.30 -2.21
N MET A 160 13.71 0.53 -3.25
CA MET A 160 15.07 0.50 -3.77
C MET A 160 15.52 1.85 -4.36
N VAL A 161 14.64 2.58 -5.04
CA VAL A 161 14.92 3.93 -5.52
C VAL A 161 15.19 4.88 -4.35
N VAL A 162 14.36 4.84 -3.31
CA VAL A 162 14.56 5.60 -2.06
C VAL A 162 15.94 5.33 -1.48
N LEU A 163 16.28 4.06 -1.27
CA LEU A 163 17.51 3.66 -0.59
C LEU A 163 18.77 3.81 -1.46
N TYR A 164 18.68 3.60 -2.78
CA TYR A 164 19.86 3.46 -3.65
C TYR A 164 19.82 4.21 -4.99
N GLY A 165 18.67 4.72 -5.45
CA GLY A 165 18.51 5.36 -6.77
C GLY A 165 19.22 6.71 -6.90
N ARG A 166 20.01 6.94 -7.95
CA ARG A 166 20.75 8.20 -8.13
C ARG A 166 19.82 9.35 -8.59
N PRO A 167 20.11 10.62 -8.24
CA PRO A 167 19.22 11.75 -8.54
C PRO A 167 19.05 12.00 -10.05
N LYS A 168 20.14 11.98 -10.83
CA LYS A 168 20.10 12.22 -12.29
C LYS A 168 19.16 11.25 -13.05
N PRO A 169 19.32 9.90 -12.95
CA PRO A 169 18.43 8.99 -13.65
C PRO A 169 16.99 9.04 -13.12
N LEU A 170 16.79 9.37 -11.84
CA LEU A 170 15.45 9.54 -11.29
C LEU A 170 14.73 10.75 -11.91
N LEU A 171 15.40 11.91 -11.99
CA LEU A 171 14.85 13.10 -12.63
C LEU A 171 14.56 12.87 -14.12
N LEU A 172 15.44 12.15 -14.82
CA LEU A 172 15.20 11.75 -16.21
C LEU A 172 13.96 10.85 -16.32
N ALA A 173 13.82 9.84 -15.45
CA ALA A 173 12.67 8.96 -15.46
C ALA A 173 11.35 9.71 -15.18
N ILE A 174 11.36 10.69 -14.26
CA ILE A 174 10.21 11.56 -14.00
C ILE A 174 9.88 12.39 -15.25
N ALA A 175 10.89 13.04 -15.86
CA ALA A 175 10.68 13.86 -17.05
C ALA A 175 10.16 13.04 -18.24
N VAL A 176 10.68 11.83 -18.44
CA VAL A 176 10.21 10.90 -19.47
C VAL A 176 8.78 10.47 -19.20
N ALA A 177 8.42 10.12 -17.96
CA ALA A 177 7.05 9.76 -17.60
C ALA A 177 6.08 10.93 -17.85
N VAL A 178 6.42 12.15 -17.42
CA VAL A 178 5.60 13.34 -17.71
C VAL A 178 5.48 13.59 -19.22
N GLY A 179 6.58 13.48 -19.96
CA GLY A 179 6.61 13.66 -21.41
C GLY A 179 5.75 12.64 -22.15
N LEU A 180 5.80 11.37 -21.76
CA LEU A 180 4.95 10.31 -22.31
C LEU A 180 3.48 10.51 -21.94
N GLY A 181 3.17 10.92 -20.71
CA GLY A 181 1.81 11.23 -20.28
C GLY A 181 1.19 12.35 -21.12
N ALA A 182 1.94 13.42 -21.37
CA ALA A 182 1.49 14.54 -22.20
C ALA A 182 1.40 14.16 -23.69
N ALA A 183 2.35 13.38 -24.22
CA ALA A 183 2.39 13.02 -25.64
C ALA A 183 1.33 11.98 -26.04
N LEU A 184 0.96 11.09 -25.12
CA LEU A 184 0.03 9.98 -25.37
C LEU A 184 -1.36 10.21 -24.76
N ASP A 185 -1.60 11.38 -24.15
CA ASP A 185 -2.80 11.69 -23.37
C ASP A 185 -3.18 10.58 -22.37
N ALA A 186 -2.14 10.02 -21.73
CA ALA A 186 -2.25 8.81 -20.95
C ALA A 186 -2.00 9.12 -19.46
N GLU A 187 -3.09 9.24 -18.71
CA GLU A 187 -3.10 9.62 -17.29
C GLU A 187 -2.17 8.74 -16.43
N GLY A 188 -2.03 7.47 -16.79
CA GLY A 188 -1.21 6.50 -16.07
C GLY A 188 0.27 6.93 -15.94
N PHE A 189 0.84 7.59 -16.94
CA PHE A 189 2.24 8.03 -16.86
C PHE A 189 2.43 9.19 -15.86
N PHE A 190 1.42 10.03 -15.64
CA PHE A 190 1.47 11.04 -14.58
C PHE A 190 1.46 10.39 -13.20
N GLY A 191 0.71 9.30 -13.02
CA GLY A 191 0.76 8.48 -11.80
C GLY A 191 2.16 7.90 -11.53
N VAL A 192 2.82 7.38 -12.57
CA VAL A 192 4.21 6.90 -12.49
C VAL A 192 5.17 8.05 -12.12
N ALA A 193 5.04 9.21 -12.79
CA ALA A 193 5.84 10.39 -12.50
C ALA A 193 5.67 10.86 -11.05
N ALA A 194 4.43 10.90 -10.55
CA ALA A 194 4.12 11.28 -9.18
C ALA A 194 4.73 10.30 -8.16
N GLY A 195 4.60 8.99 -8.40
CA GLY A 195 5.21 7.95 -7.56
C GLY A 195 6.73 8.07 -7.51
N LEU A 196 7.39 8.28 -8.66
CA LEU A 196 8.84 8.49 -8.74
C LEU A 196 9.29 9.79 -8.09
N ALA A 197 8.55 10.88 -8.27
CA ALA A 197 8.84 12.16 -7.64
C ALA A 197 8.78 12.04 -6.11
N LEU A 198 7.75 11.36 -5.59
CA LEU A 198 7.59 11.12 -4.18
C LEU A 198 8.68 10.19 -3.63
N ALA A 199 9.01 9.10 -4.33
CA ALA A 199 10.17 8.26 -4.00
C ALA A 199 11.48 9.07 -4.01
N GLY A 200 11.63 10.05 -4.91
CA GLY A 200 12.76 10.97 -4.96
C GLY A 200 12.83 11.91 -3.77
N LEU A 201 11.71 12.50 -3.36
CA LEU A 201 11.61 13.30 -2.14
C LEU A 201 12.01 12.48 -0.91
N LEU A 202 11.53 11.24 -0.80
CA LEU A 202 11.92 10.30 0.27
C LEU A 202 13.40 9.91 0.19
N ALA A 203 13.95 9.74 -1.02
CA ALA A 203 15.37 9.45 -1.23
C ALA A 203 16.26 10.61 -0.78
N LEU A 204 15.87 11.85 -1.15
CA LEU A 204 16.55 13.07 -0.73
C LEU A 204 16.55 13.16 0.79
N PHE A 205 15.40 12.92 1.42
CA PHE A 205 15.30 12.91 2.88
C PHE A 205 16.26 11.90 3.54
N MET A 206 16.25 10.65 3.07
CA MET A 206 17.11 9.60 3.63
C MET A 206 18.62 9.86 3.45
N ARG A 207 19.01 10.75 2.53
CA ARG A 207 20.41 10.98 2.13
C ARG A 207 20.97 12.33 2.53
N SER A 208 20.16 13.39 2.57
CA SER A 208 20.57 14.71 3.06
C SER A 208 21.11 14.63 4.49
N GLU A 209 20.60 13.66 5.25
CA GLU A 209 20.92 13.34 6.64
C GLU A 209 22.22 12.53 6.83
N LYS A 210 22.90 12.13 5.74
CA LYS A 210 24.26 11.55 5.79
C LYS A 210 25.35 12.61 5.69
N LYS A 211 25.00 13.85 5.34
CA LYS A 211 25.90 15.01 5.33
C LYS A 211 25.66 15.84 6.60
N PRO A 212 26.66 16.55 7.14
CA PRO A 212 26.57 17.30 8.39
C PRO A 212 25.80 18.62 8.22
N LEU A 213 24.72 18.63 7.44
CA LEU A 213 23.80 19.77 7.43
C LEU A 213 23.01 19.73 8.74
N ARG A 214 23.08 20.80 9.54
CA ARG A 214 22.39 20.93 10.83
C ARG A 214 20.86 20.94 10.75
N VAL A 215 20.28 20.99 9.54
CA VAL A 215 18.84 21.12 9.32
C VAL A 215 18.29 19.89 8.57
N PRO A 216 17.31 19.18 9.14
CA PRO A 216 16.65 18.06 8.46
C PRO A 216 15.81 18.57 7.27
N LEU A 217 16.37 18.50 6.05
CA LEU A 217 15.80 19.13 4.83
C LEU A 217 14.32 18.78 4.60
N PHE A 218 13.89 17.55 4.86
CA PHE A 218 12.49 17.16 4.68
C PHE A 218 11.57 17.78 5.73
N ALA A 219 11.98 17.76 7.00
CA ALA A 219 11.21 18.42 8.05
C ALA A 219 11.16 19.94 7.77
N PHE A 220 12.23 20.51 7.22
CA PHE A 220 12.26 21.88 6.75
C PHE A 220 11.34 22.14 5.54
N LEU A 221 11.32 21.26 4.54
CA LEU A 221 10.40 21.37 3.40
C LEU A 221 8.94 21.20 3.81
N LEU A 222 8.64 20.25 4.71
CA LEU A 222 7.31 20.12 5.33
C LEU A 222 6.96 21.34 6.16
N LEU A 223 7.92 21.92 6.88
CA LEU A 223 7.73 23.15 7.63
C LEU A 223 7.38 24.30 6.69
N LEU A 224 8.15 24.50 5.61
CA LEU A 224 7.87 25.53 4.61
C LEU A 224 6.52 25.33 3.92
N LEU A 225 6.21 24.09 3.54
CA LEU A 225 4.91 23.75 2.96
C LEU A 225 3.78 24.01 3.95
N GLY A 226 3.92 23.59 5.20
CA GLY A 226 2.93 23.80 6.25
C GLY A 226 2.74 25.27 6.59
N LEU A 227 3.82 26.06 6.62
CA LEU A 227 3.78 27.51 6.80
C LEU A 227 3.08 28.18 5.61
N GLY A 228 3.43 27.80 4.38
CA GLY A 228 2.82 28.32 3.15
C GLY A 228 1.32 28.00 3.07
N LEU A 229 0.93 26.76 3.38
CA LEU A 229 -0.48 26.35 3.44
C LEU A 229 -1.24 27.10 4.53
N SER A 230 -0.65 27.25 5.73
CA SER A 230 -1.27 28.00 6.84
C SER A 230 -1.42 29.49 6.51
N ALA A 231 -0.41 30.09 5.88
CA ALA A 231 -0.44 31.48 5.44
C ALA A 231 -1.46 31.70 4.32
N GLY A 232 -1.53 30.77 3.34
CA GLY A 232 -2.55 30.77 2.31
C GLY A 232 -3.95 30.63 2.89
N ALA A 233 -4.14 29.78 3.91
CA ALA A 233 -5.38 29.67 4.64
C ALA A 233 -5.78 31.00 5.30
N ALA A 234 -4.86 31.62 6.04
CA ALA A 234 -5.08 32.89 6.71
C ALA A 234 -5.45 33.99 5.70
N ALA A 235 -4.74 34.08 4.57
CA ALA A 235 -5.04 35.03 3.51
C ALA A 235 -6.44 34.82 2.92
N LEU A 236 -6.83 33.56 2.67
CA LEU A 236 -8.17 33.23 2.15
C LEU A 236 -9.29 33.51 3.16
N TRP A 237 -9.04 33.47 4.46
CA TRP A 237 -10.02 33.85 5.49
C TRP A 237 -10.15 35.37 5.67
N VAL A 238 -9.08 36.13 5.43
CA VAL A 238 -9.05 37.60 5.56
C VAL A 238 -9.61 38.30 4.32
N LEU A 239 -9.43 37.73 3.13
CA LEU A 239 -9.89 38.34 1.88
C LEU A 239 -11.42 38.18 1.71
N PRO A 240 -12.19 39.28 1.57
CA PRO A 240 -13.65 39.24 1.51
C PRO A 240 -14.18 38.40 0.34
N ASP A 241 -13.53 38.43 -0.83
CA ASP A 241 -13.96 37.71 -2.04
C ASP A 241 -13.21 36.40 -2.31
N ALA A 242 -12.42 35.90 -1.36
CA ALA A 242 -11.64 34.68 -1.58
C ALA A 242 -12.55 33.44 -1.76
N PRO A 243 -12.18 32.48 -2.62
CA PRO A 243 -12.98 31.27 -2.83
C PRO A 243 -13.13 30.47 -1.53
N LEU A 244 -14.34 30.00 -1.23
CA LEU A 244 -14.66 29.20 -0.04
C LEU A 244 -14.09 27.78 -0.12
N GLU A 245 -14.03 27.21 -1.32
CA GLU A 245 -13.57 25.83 -1.57
C GLU A 245 -12.16 25.53 -0.99
N PRO A 246 -11.13 26.38 -1.15
CA PRO A 246 -9.81 26.14 -0.57
C PRO A 246 -9.64 26.64 0.88
N ARG A 247 -10.53 27.48 1.43
CA ARG A 247 -10.38 28.05 2.79
C ARG A 247 -10.25 26.96 3.87
N LEU A 248 -11.22 26.05 3.90
CA LEU A 248 -11.33 24.97 4.89
C LEU A 248 -10.24 23.90 4.74
N PRO A 249 -9.91 23.41 3.54
CA PRO A 249 -8.79 22.50 3.37
C PRO A 249 -7.48 23.11 3.88
N LEU A 250 -7.12 24.33 3.44
CA LEU A 250 -5.82 24.90 3.82
C LEU A 250 -5.70 25.21 5.33
N THR A 251 -6.79 25.58 6.00
CA THR A 251 -6.77 25.85 7.46
C THR A 251 -6.47 24.60 8.28
N VAL A 252 -6.81 23.43 7.74
CA VAL A 252 -6.59 22.13 8.37
C VAL A 252 -5.25 21.54 7.94
N PHE A 253 -4.92 21.59 6.64
CA PHE A 253 -3.69 21.00 6.09
C PHE A 253 -2.42 21.73 6.52
N GLY A 254 -2.46 23.05 6.69
CA GLY A 254 -1.31 23.84 7.13
C GLY A 254 -0.76 23.39 8.50
N PRO A 255 -1.55 23.50 9.58
CA PRO A 255 -1.15 23.06 10.92
C PRO A 255 -0.79 21.58 11.01
N LEU A 256 -1.47 20.71 10.25
CA LEU A 256 -1.13 19.29 10.21
C LEU A 256 0.25 19.05 9.59
N THR A 257 0.54 19.71 8.46
CA THR A 257 1.85 19.58 7.80
C THR A 257 2.94 20.12 8.73
N LEU A 258 2.66 21.14 9.54
CA LEU A 258 3.55 21.63 10.60
C LEU A 258 3.75 20.60 11.74
N LEU A 259 2.68 19.93 12.19
CA LEU A 259 2.78 18.84 13.17
C LEU A 259 3.66 17.70 12.64
N MET A 260 3.46 17.31 11.37
CA MET A 260 4.26 16.29 10.71
C MET A 260 5.72 16.74 10.52
N ALA A 261 5.95 18.03 10.21
CA ALA A 261 7.27 18.63 10.19
C ALA A 261 7.95 18.53 11.56
N GLY A 262 7.22 18.80 12.66
CA GLY A 262 7.72 18.66 14.03
C GLY A 262 8.10 17.22 14.39
N LEU A 263 7.27 16.24 14.00
CA LEU A 263 7.59 14.82 14.18
C LEU A 263 8.83 14.42 13.37
N ALA A 264 8.95 14.93 12.14
CA ALA A 264 10.12 14.73 11.30
C ALA A 264 11.37 15.48 11.82
N TRP A 265 11.21 16.56 12.60
CA TRP A 265 12.32 17.39 13.09
C TRP A 265 13.14 16.72 14.20
N ARG A 266 12.51 15.90 15.05
CA ARG A 266 13.18 15.14 16.13
C ARG A 266 14.05 13.97 15.64
N TYR A 267 14.45 13.97 14.37
CA TYR A 267 15.18 12.91 13.64
C TYR A 267 16.56 12.55 14.21
N HIS A 268 17.18 13.44 15.00
CA HIS A 268 18.60 13.32 15.34
C HIS A 268 18.97 12.18 16.31
N GLN A 269 18.05 11.58 17.08
CA GLN A 269 18.41 10.45 17.97
C GLN A 269 17.28 9.45 18.20
N PRO A 270 17.55 8.11 18.21
CA PRO A 270 18.73 7.37 17.69
C PRO A 270 18.56 6.90 16.21
N PRO A 271 19.65 6.71 15.44
CA PRO A 271 19.59 6.24 14.03
C PRO A 271 18.82 4.94 13.81
N ALA A 272 18.82 4.04 14.79
CA ALA A 272 18.10 2.78 14.77
C ALA A 272 16.57 2.95 14.63
N GLN A 273 16.01 4.11 15.03
CA GLN A 273 14.57 4.38 14.98
C GLN A 273 14.12 5.13 13.71
N ARG A 274 15.02 5.43 12.77
CA ARG A 274 14.69 6.21 11.57
C ARG A 274 13.60 5.55 10.73
N ALA A 275 13.73 4.25 10.46
CA ALA A 275 12.76 3.50 9.68
C ALA A 275 11.37 3.43 10.35
N LEU A 276 11.32 3.34 11.70
CA LEU A 276 10.08 3.40 12.47
C LEU A 276 9.37 4.74 12.25
N ARG A 277 10.07 5.83 12.56
CA ARG A 277 9.47 7.17 12.53
C ARG A 277 9.02 7.51 11.12
N MET A 278 9.84 7.22 10.12
CA MET A 278 9.48 7.42 8.72
C MET A 278 8.29 6.60 8.28
N GLY A 279 8.33 5.30 8.55
CA GLY A 279 7.26 4.41 8.15
C GLY A 279 5.93 4.84 8.76
N ALA A 280 5.94 5.20 10.04
CA ALA A 280 4.78 5.76 10.74
C ALA A 280 4.34 7.10 10.16
N THR A 281 5.25 8.05 9.96
CA THR A 281 4.94 9.38 9.41
C THR A 281 4.33 9.28 8.01
N LEU A 282 4.89 8.46 7.11
CA LEU A 282 4.37 8.32 5.75
C LEU A 282 2.96 7.73 5.74
N TYR A 283 2.76 6.69 6.54
CA TYR A 283 1.45 6.05 6.64
C TYR A 283 0.42 6.99 7.27
N LEU A 284 0.75 7.60 8.41
CA LEU A 284 -0.14 8.51 9.12
C LEU A 284 -0.42 9.78 8.34
N PHE A 285 0.54 10.32 7.60
CA PHE A 285 0.33 11.48 6.74
C PHE A 285 -0.75 11.19 5.70
N ALA A 286 -0.64 10.09 4.95
CA ALA A 286 -1.63 9.71 3.95
C ALA A 286 -3.02 9.51 4.56
N ALA A 287 -3.10 8.76 5.66
CA ALA A 287 -4.36 8.47 6.33
C ALA A 287 -5.01 9.74 6.94
N THR A 288 -4.21 10.62 7.55
CA THR A 288 -4.70 11.87 8.14
C THR A 288 -5.12 12.87 7.06
N ALA A 289 -4.34 12.99 5.99
CA ALA A 289 -4.67 13.84 4.84
C ALA A 289 -6.02 13.44 4.24
N MET A 290 -6.25 12.14 4.03
CA MET A 290 -7.51 11.65 3.48
C MET A 290 -8.68 11.87 4.44
N THR A 291 -8.49 11.64 5.73
CA THR A 291 -9.51 11.88 6.77
C THR A 291 -9.95 13.34 6.77
N LEU A 292 -8.99 14.27 6.73
CA LEU A 292 -9.27 15.69 6.83
C LEU A 292 -9.83 16.25 5.52
N MET A 293 -9.34 15.80 4.37
CA MET A 293 -9.96 16.12 3.08
C MET A 293 -11.43 15.70 3.08
N GLY A 294 -11.72 14.48 3.53
CA GLY A 294 -13.08 14.00 3.66
C GLY A 294 -13.90 14.77 4.68
N ALA A 295 -13.31 15.16 5.82
CA ALA A 295 -14.01 15.96 6.83
C ALA A 295 -14.39 17.34 6.30
N VAL A 296 -13.49 17.97 5.55
CA VAL A 296 -13.78 19.25 4.90
C VAL A 296 -14.87 19.12 3.84
N GLN A 297 -14.86 18.04 3.07
CA GLN A 297 -15.95 17.75 2.12
C GLN A 297 -17.28 17.49 2.85
N TYR A 298 -17.25 16.80 3.98
CA TYR A 298 -18.45 16.42 4.73
C TYR A 298 -19.10 17.59 5.48
N PHE A 299 -18.28 18.43 6.15
CA PHE A 299 -18.76 19.57 6.94
C PHE A 299 -18.80 20.88 6.13
N GLY A 300 -18.27 20.88 4.90
CA GLY A 300 -18.29 22.01 3.99
C GLY A 300 -19.68 22.24 3.37
N PRO A 301 -20.01 23.49 3.00
CA PRO A 301 -21.27 23.76 2.32
C PRO A 301 -21.28 23.08 0.95
N ASP A 302 -22.28 22.24 0.67
CA ASP A 302 -22.47 21.67 -0.66
C ASP A 302 -22.88 22.78 -1.65
N PRO A 303 -22.03 23.15 -2.62
CA PRO A 303 -22.35 24.20 -3.59
C PRO A 303 -23.58 23.84 -4.45
N LEU A 304 -23.95 22.55 -4.48
CA LEU A 304 -25.05 21.99 -5.26
C LEU A 304 -26.35 21.80 -4.46
N ALA A 305 -26.33 22.01 -3.14
CA ALA A 305 -27.54 21.97 -2.32
C ALA A 305 -28.47 23.15 -2.67
N LEU A 306 -29.63 22.84 -3.25
CA LEU A 306 -30.69 23.83 -3.46
C LEU A 306 -31.35 24.13 -2.10
N PRO A 307 -31.57 25.41 -1.72
CA PRO A 307 -32.43 25.72 -0.59
C PRO A 307 -33.81 25.09 -0.81
N ALA A 308 -34.41 24.50 0.21
CA ALA A 308 -35.71 23.83 0.12
C ALA A 308 -36.82 24.70 -0.53
N ALA A 309 -36.69 26.03 -0.46
CA ALA A 309 -37.60 26.98 -1.08
C ALA A 309 -37.51 27.08 -2.62
N SER A 310 -36.37 26.75 -3.25
CA SER A 310 -36.21 26.90 -4.72
C SER A 310 -36.64 25.65 -5.51
N ALA A 311 -36.66 24.47 -4.87
CA ALA A 311 -37.11 23.23 -5.49
C ALA A 311 -38.61 23.25 -5.81
N ALA A 312 -39.42 23.97 -5.02
CA ALA A 312 -40.85 24.14 -5.26
C ALA A 312 -41.15 25.04 -6.49
N SER A 313 -40.26 25.99 -6.81
CA SER A 313 -40.42 26.91 -7.95
C SER A 313 -39.99 26.29 -9.28
N ALA A 314 -39.07 25.33 -9.28
CA ALA A 314 -38.56 24.70 -10.50
C ALA A 314 -39.53 23.66 -11.09
N ALA A 315 -40.48 23.15 -10.29
CA ALA A 315 -41.47 22.17 -10.74
C ALA A 315 -42.60 22.77 -11.61
N SER A 316 -42.66 24.09 -11.78
CA SER A 316 -43.74 24.78 -12.51
C SER A 316 -43.32 25.47 -13.80
N ALA A 317 -42.08 25.29 -14.28
CA ALA A 317 -41.65 25.90 -15.55
C ALA A 317 -41.93 24.97 -16.74
N PRO A 318 -42.70 25.40 -17.76
CA PRO A 318 -43.01 24.57 -18.91
C PRO A 318 -41.77 24.35 -19.78
N ALA A 319 -41.54 23.10 -20.19
CA ALA A 319 -40.45 22.69 -21.06
C ALA A 319 -40.59 23.34 -22.45
N VAL A 320 -39.82 24.38 -22.73
CA VAL A 320 -39.72 24.96 -24.07
C VAL A 320 -38.69 24.17 -24.86
N ALA A 321 -39.19 23.44 -25.87
CA ALA A 321 -38.40 22.73 -26.86
C ALA A 321 -37.49 23.71 -27.64
N ALA A 322 -36.18 23.44 -27.63
CA ALA A 322 -35.20 24.19 -28.41
C ALA A 322 -35.40 23.90 -29.91
N LYS A 323 -35.93 24.88 -30.64
CA LYS A 323 -36.04 24.88 -32.10
C LYS A 323 -34.92 25.72 -32.72
N ALA A 324 -34.26 25.19 -33.74
CA ALA A 324 -33.15 25.80 -34.49
C ALA A 324 -33.59 27.01 -35.35
N LEU A 325 -32.71 28.00 -35.52
CA LEU A 325 -32.49 28.84 -36.73
C LEU A 325 -31.19 29.71 -36.59
N PRO A 326 -30.63 30.37 -37.63
CA PRO A 326 -29.25 30.18 -38.14
C PRO A 326 -28.35 31.45 -37.96
N PRO A 327 -27.12 31.52 -38.52
CA PRO A 327 -26.06 32.37 -37.96
C PRO A 327 -26.08 33.81 -38.49
N ALA A 328 -25.76 34.75 -37.62
CA ALA A 328 -25.33 36.09 -38.00
C ALA A 328 -24.08 36.46 -37.18
N SER A 329 -23.19 37.17 -37.86
CA SER A 329 -21.77 37.34 -37.57
C SER A 329 -21.44 38.39 -36.52
N ALA A 330 -20.14 38.41 -36.21
CA ALA A 330 -19.30 39.52 -35.76
C ALA A 330 -18.85 39.47 -34.29
N ALA A 331 -17.52 39.56 -34.17
CA ALA A 331 -16.70 39.32 -33.01
C ALA A 331 -16.81 40.42 -31.94
N SER A 332 -16.82 40.02 -30.67
CA SER A 332 -16.10 40.71 -29.60
C SER A 332 -15.93 39.78 -28.39
N GLY A 333 -14.96 40.08 -27.52
CA GLY A 333 -14.28 39.19 -26.58
C GLY A 333 -15.13 38.10 -25.91
N ALA A 334 -14.59 36.89 -25.90
CA ALA A 334 -15.11 35.78 -25.12
C ALA A 334 -14.86 36.03 -23.62
N GLU A 335 -15.67 36.91 -23.01
CA GLU A 335 -16.09 36.69 -21.63
C GLU A 335 -16.80 35.33 -21.64
N LYS A 336 -16.14 34.29 -21.12
CA LYS A 336 -16.82 33.05 -20.77
C LYS A 336 -17.92 33.42 -19.78
N LYS A 337 -19.15 33.62 -20.30
CA LYS A 337 -20.34 33.93 -19.52
C LYS A 337 -20.36 33.00 -18.31
N LYS A 338 -20.18 33.54 -17.12
CA LYS A 338 -20.02 32.77 -15.89
C LYS A 338 -21.33 32.01 -15.67
N LYS A 339 -21.32 30.69 -15.94
CA LYS A 339 -22.50 29.81 -15.82
C LYS A 339 -23.28 30.13 -14.54
N THR A 340 -24.60 30.23 -14.66
CA THR A 340 -25.49 30.50 -13.53
C THR A 340 -25.39 29.35 -12.51
N ARG A 341 -25.76 29.59 -11.25
CA ARG A 341 -25.71 28.54 -10.22
C ARG A 341 -26.57 27.35 -10.61
N GLU A 342 -27.72 27.60 -11.21
CA GLU A 342 -28.65 26.57 -11.70
C GLU A 342 -28.06 25.76 -12.85
N GLU A 343 -27.39 26.39 -13.82
CA GLU A 343 -26.68 25.71 -14.90
C GLU A 343 -25.55 24.81 -14.38
N ARG A 344 -24.78 25.26 -13.38
CA ARG A 344 -23.72 24.44 -12.75
C ARG A 344 -24.31 23.26 -11.98
N VAL A 345 -25.44 23.45 -11.32
CA VAL A 345 -26.15 22.37 -10.61
C VAL A 345 -26.68 21.34 -11.58
N ALA A 346 -27.30 21.78 -12.67
CA ALA A 346 -27.80 20.91 -13.73
C ALA A 346 -26.66 20.12 -14.39
N GLU A 347 -25.54 20.78 -14.71
CA GLU A 347 -24.36 20.13 -15.29
C GLU A 347 -23.73 19.12 -14.32
N ALA A 348 -23.55 19.46 -13.04
CA ALA A 348 -23.00 18.55 -12.05
C ALA A 348 -23.90 17.34 -11.79
N LYS A 349 -25.23 17.53 -11.81
CA LYS A 349 -26.20 16.42 -11.75
C LYS A 349 -26.12 15.54 -13.00
N ALA A 350 -26.10 16.13 -14.18
CA ALA A 350 -25.96 15.40 -15.44
C ALA A 350 -24.63 14.63 -15.52
N GLU A 351 -23.53 15.23 -15.06
CA GLU A 351 -22.22 14.56 -14.97
C GLU A 351 -22.25 13.40 -13.96
N ARG A 352 -22.92 13.58 -12.81
CA ARG A 352 -23.14 12.51 -11.83
C ARG A 352 -23.94 11.37 -12.43
N GLU A 353 -25.05 11.65 -13.09
CA GLU A 353 -25.89 10.64 -13.75
C GLU A 353 -25.14 9.90 -14.85
N LYS A 354 -24.35 10.63 -15.65
CA LYS A 354 -23.48 10.04 -16.67
C LYS A 354 -22.48 9.06 -16.06
N ARG A 355 -21.76 9.48 -15.00
CA ARG A 355 -20.80 8.60 -14.30
C ARG A 355 -21.46 7.36 -13.71
N LEU A 356 -22.63 7.50 -13.09
CA LEU A 356 -23.36 6.37 -12.52
C LEU A 356 -23.80 5.38 -13.61
N LYS A 357 -24.17 5.88 -14.79
CA LYS A 357 -24.52 5.05 -15.94
C LYS A 357 -23.31 4.31 -16.49
N GLU A 358 -22.18 5.00 -16.70
CA GLU A 358 -20.92 4.38 -17.13
C GLU A 358 -20.45 3.30 -16.15
N GLN A 359 -20.51 3.57 -14.84
CA GLN A 359 -20.19 2.58 -13.80
C GLN A 359 -21.15 1.37 -13.81
N ALA A 360 -22.44 1.59 -14.04
CA ALA A 360 -23.42 0.51 -14.13
C ALA A 360 -23.19 -0.36 -15.38
N GLU A 361 -22.84 0.24 -16.52
CA GLU A 361 -22.49 -0.45 -17.76
C GLU A 361 -21.20 -1.28 -17.59
N GLU A 362 -20.17 -0.69 -16.97
CA GLU A 362 -18.91 -1.38 -16.67
C GLU A 362 -19.14 -2.58 -15.74
N LYS A 363 -19.92 -2.38 -14.67
CA LYS A 363 -20.29 -3.44 -13.73
C LYS A 363 -21.09 -4.54 -14.41
N ALA A 364 -22.00 -4.21 -15.32
CA ALA A 364 -22.77 -5.20 -16.08
C ALA A 364 -21.88 -6.00 -17.04
N LEU A 365 -20.93 -5.34 -17.70
CA LEU A 365 -19.93 -6.00 -18.56
C LEU A 365 -19.05 -6.95 -17.74
N GLU A 366 -18.60 -6.52 -16.57
CA GLU A 366 -17.80 -7.32 -15.65
C GLU A 366 -18.57 -8.57 -15.20
N ILE A 367 -19.82 -8.39 -14.71
CA ILE A 367 -20.69 -9.52 -14.32
C ILE A 367 -20.83 -10.50 -15.48
N LYS A 368 -21.17 -10.01 -16.68
CA LYS A 368 -21.33 -10.87 -17.86
C LYS A 368 -20.06 -11.67 -18.15
N THR A 369 -18.91 -11.00 -18.13
CA THR A 369 -17.59 -11.60 -18.43
C THR A 369 -17.27 -12.73 -17.46
N PHE A 370 -17.43 -12.54 -16.16
CA PHE A 370 -17.04 -13.54 -15.17
C PHE A 370 -18.12 -14.57 -14.82
N THR A 371 -19.39 -14.35 -15.19
CA THR A 371 -20.48 -15.32 -14.95
C THR A 371 -20.87 -16.15 -16.16
N THR A 372 -20.76 -15.59 -17.37
CA THR A 372 -21.18 -16.27 -18.61
C THR A 372 -20.12 -16.29 -19.70
N GLY A 373 -19.07 -15.48 -19.56
CA GLY A 373 -17.96 -15.43 -20.50
C GLY A 373 -17.03 -16.63 -20.41
N SER A 374 -16.23 -16.80 -21.46
CA SER A 374 -15.16 -17.80 -21.50
C SER A 374 -13.97 -17.35 -20.64
N TYR A 375 -13.05 -18.29 -20.34
CA TYR A 375 -11.79 -17.93 -19.69
C TYR A 375 -10.97 -16.93 -20.53
N GLY A 376 -11.04 -17.02 -21.86
CA GLY A 376 -10.37 -16.08 -22.77
C GLY A 376 -10.90 -14.66 -22.62
N ASP A 377 -12.23 -14.49 -22.51
CA ASP A 377 -12.86 -13.18 -22.28
C ASP A 377 -12.41 -12.58 -20.94
N ALA A 378 -12.34 -13.40 -19.89
CA ALA A 378 -11.86 -12.98 -18.58
C ALA A 378 -10.37 -12.57 -18.60
N VAL A 379 -9.53 -13.25 -19.39
CA VAL A 379 -8.11 -12.89 -19.57
C VAL A 379 -7.98 -11.60 -20.37
N ASP A 380 -8.72 -11.44 -21.47
CA ASP A 380 -8.69 -10.21 -22.28
C ASP A 380 -9.16 -8.99 -21.46
N TYR A 381 -10.24 -9.14 -20.70
CA TYR A 381 -10.75 -8.11 -19.79
C TYR A 381 -9.67 -7.62 -18.82
N ARG A 382 -8.94 -8.54 -18.18
CA ARG A 382 -7.88 -8.18 -17.23
C ARG A 382 -6.62 -7.67 -17.92
N ALA A 383 -6.22 -8.25 -19.06
CA ALA A 383 -5.07 -7.79 -19.83
C ALA A 383 -5.20 -6.31 -20.22
N ARG A 384 -6.39 -5.87 -20.66
CA ARG A 384 -6.66 -4.47 -21.02
C ARG A 384 -6.53 -3.51 -19.83
N ARG A 385 -6.90 -3.96 -18.63
CA ARG A 385 -6.83 -3.16 -17.38
C ARG A 385 -5.48 -3.22 -16.69
N PHE A 386 -4.58 -4.10 -17.11
CA PHE A 386 -3.30 -4.28 -16.43
C PHE A 386 -2.43 -3.02 -16.46
N LEU A 387 -2.43 -2.27 -17.57
CA LEU A 387 -1.66 -1.03 -17.67
C LEU A 387 -2.18 0.06 -16.71
N GLU A 388 -3.50 0.20 -16.61
CA GLU A 388 -4.14 1.11 -15.66
C GLU A 388 -3.79 0.72 -14.22
N LYS A 389 -3.94 -0.56 -13.87
CA LYS A 389 -3.51 -1.08 -12.56
C LYS A 389 -2.04 -0.80 -12.30
N ALA A 390 -1.18 -1.13 -13.25
CA ALA A 390 0.26 -1.00 -13.09
C ALA A 390 0.64 0.46 -12.82
N ALA A 391 0.05 1.41 -13.55
CA ALA A 391 0.24 2.83 -13.32
C ALA A 391 -0.30 3.28 -11.94
N GLY A 392 -1.49 2.84 -11.56
CA GLY A 392 -2.08 3.13 -10.24
C GLY A 392 -1.22 2.64 -9.07
N ASP A 393 -0.59 1.46 -9.21
CA ASP A 393 0.28 0.88 -8.19
C ASP A 393 1.53 1.76 -7.89
N PHE A 394 2.05 2.52 -8.87
CA PHE A 394 3.15 3.47 -8.62
C PHE A 394 2.72 4.61 -7.68
N GLY A 395 1.51 5.15 -7.86
CA GLY A 395 0.95 6.18 -6.99
C GLY A 395 0.67 5.64 -5.57
N ALA A 396 0.07 4.45 -5.48
CA ALA A 396 -0.28 3.82 -4.21
C ALA A 396 0.94 3.31 -3.40
N SER A 397 2.09 3.11 -4.05
CA SER A 397 3.32 2.53 -3.47
C SER A 397 3.82 3.21 -2.18
N VAL A 398 3.52 4.49 -1.98
CA VAL A 398 4.00 5.29 -0.84
C VAL A 398 3.51 4.72 0.49
N LEU A 399 2.24 4.32 0.52
CA LEU A 399 1.61 3.73 1.70
C LEU A 399 2.31 2.41 2.08
N PHE A 400 2.61 1.58 1.08
CA PHE A 400 3.32 0.33 1.24
C PHE A 400 4.78 0.54 1.67
N ILE A 401 5.48 1.54 1.12
CA ILE A 401 6.83 1.92 1.56
C ILE A 401 6.83 2.27 3.05
N GLY A 402 5.81 3.01 3.52
CA GLY A 402 5.62 3.31 4.94
C GLY A 402 5.58 2.04 5.79
N MET A 403 4.73 1.09 5.42
CA MET A 403 4.63 -0.22 6.08
C MET A 403 5.90 -1.05 5.96
N PHE A 404 6.60 -1.00 4.82
CA PHE A 404 7.84 -1.75 4.60
C PHE A 404 8.96 -1.25 5.50
N LEU A 405 9.05 0.07 5.71
CA LEU A 405 10.00 0.69 6.62
C LEU A 405 9.68 0.36 8.09
N LEU A 406 8.40 0.37 8.48
CA LEU A 406 7.97 -0.09 9.79
C LEU A 406 8.37 -1.55 10.04
N GLY A 407 8.11 -2.43 9.06
CA GLY A 407 8.52 -3.82 9.12
C GLY A 407 10.03 -3.98 9.20
N ALA A 408 10.78 -3.19 8.43
CA ALA A 408 12.22 -3.21 8.47
C ALA A 408 12.78 -2.80 9.84
N TRP A 409 12.14 -1.85 10.52
CA TRP A 409 12.51 -1.48 11.88
C TRP A 409 12.31 -2.62 12.87
N PHE A 410 11.19 -3.34 12.83
CA PHE A 410 10.90 -4.47 13.73
C PHE A 410 11.96 -5.57 13.70
N VAL A 411 12.58 -5.78 12.55
CA VAL A 411 13.69 -6.73 12.39
C VAL A 411 15.01 -6.10 12.82
N ARG A 412 15.32 -4.89 12.34
CA ARG A 412 16.61 -4.22 12.65
C ARG A 412 16.79 -3.87 14.12
N SER A 413 15.71 -3.67 14.86
CA SER A 413 15.74 -3.44 16.30
C SER A 413 15.96 -4.73 17.11
N GLY A 414 15.90 -5.90 16.48
CA GLY A 414 15.96 -7.20 17.15
C GLY A 414 14.66 -7.60 17.85
N VAL A 415 13.60 -6.76 17.79
CA VAL A 415 12.32 -7.01 18.48
C VAL A 415 11.66 -8.30 18.03
N MET A 416 11.68 -8.58 16.72
CA MET A 416 11.12 -9.82 16.17
C MET A 416 12.04 -11.02 16.33
N GLU A 417 13.35 -10.84 16.48
CA GLU A 417 14.29 -11.93 16.74
C GLU A 417 14.20 -12.42 18.19
N ARG A 418 14.02 -11.50 19.14
CA ARG A 418 13.93 -11.77 20.58
C ARG A 418 12.55 -11.39 21.14
N THR A 419 11.50 -11.97 20.57
CA THR A 419 10.11 -11.62 20.95
C THR A 419 9.82 -11.82 22.44
N GLN A 420 10.44 -12.82 23.07
CA GLN A 420 10.32 -13.12 24.50
C GLN A 420 10.82 -11.97 25.40
N ASP A 421 11.89 -11.27 25.01
CA ASP A 421 12.47 -10.16 25.78
C ASP A 421 11.61 -8.89 25.66
N HIS A 422 10.77 -8.83 24.62
CA HIS A 422 9.96 -7.66 24.27
C HIS A 422 8.46 -7.86 24.53
N LEU A 423 8.05 -8.86 25.32
CA LEU A 423 6.64 -9.09 25.67
C LEU A 423 5.92 -7.84 26.24
N PRO A 424 6.51 -6.98 27.09
CA PRO A 424 5.85 -5.76 27.55
C PRO A 424 5.47 -4.80 26.42
N LEU A 425 6.28 -4.72 25.36
CA LEU A 425 5.98 -3.91 24.17
C LEU A 425 4.76 -4.48 23.45
N PHE A 426 4.76 -5.79 23.17
CA PHE A 426 3.63 -6.45 22.50
C PHE A 426 2.34 -6.36 23.32
N ARG A 427 2.40 -6.48 24.65
CA ARG A 427 1.23 -6.25 25.52
C ARG A 427 0.65 -4.86 25.36
N ARG A 428 1.49 -3.81 25.36
CA ARG A 428 1.04 -2.42 25.16
C ARG A 428 0.46 -2.21 23.77
N LEU A 429 1.11 -2.74 22.73
CA LEU A 429 0.63 -2.63 21.36
C LEU A 429 -0.70 -3.36 21.15
N ALA A 430 -0.91 -4.53 21.78
CA ALA A 430 -2.20 -5.21 21.77
C ALA A 430 -3.26 -4.43 22.57
N LEU A 431 -2.93 -4.03 23.80
CA LEU A 431 -3.86 -3.35 24.72
C LEU A 431 -4.36 -2.01 24.18
N TRP A 432 -3.49 -1.21 23.55
CA TRP A 432 -3.86 0.10 23.02
C TRP A 432 -4.18 0.06 21.53
N GLY A 433 -3.45 -0.74 20.75
CA GLY A 433 -3.60 -0.79 19.30
C GLY A 433 -4.90 -1.44 18.85
N LEU A 434 -5.39 -2.49 19.54
CA LEU A 434 -6.65 -3.13 19.17
C LEU A 434 -7.86 -2.22 19.46
N PRO A 435 -8.07 -1.67 20.68
CA PRO A 435 -9.22 -0.79 20.91
C PRO A 435 -9.17 0.47 20.07
N LEU A 436 -8.00 1.10 19.92
CA LEU A 436 -7.87 2.30 19.08
C LEU A 436 -8.15 1.99 17.61
N GLY A 437 -7.55 0.93 17.07
CA GLY A 437 -7.68 0.60 15.67
C GLY A 437 -9.05 0.08 15.27
N ILE A 438 -9.66 -0.77 16.10
CA ILE A 438 -11.04 -1.25 15.90
C ILE A 438 -12.02 -0.11 16.15
N GLY A 439 -11.83 0.70 17.19
CA GLY A 439 -12.68 1.84 17.52
C GLY A 439 -12.75 2.87 16.39
N LEU A 440 -11.62 3.23 15.78
CA LEU A 440 -11.59 4.12 14.62
C LEU A 440 -12.28 3.49 13.38
N GLY A 441 -12.16 2.17 13.19
CA GLY A 441 -12.89 1.45 12.15
C GLY A 441 -14.40 1.44 12.36
N LEU A 442 -14.86 1.30 13.60
CA LEU A 442 -16.28 1.39 13.94
C LEU A 442 -16.80 2.82 13.78
N ALA A 443 -16.04 3.84 14.20
CA ALA A 443 -16.39 5.24 14.00
C ALA A 443 -16.50 5.59 12.51
N SER A 444 -15.53 5.15 11.69
CA SER A 444 -15.58 5.22 10.23
C SER A 444 -16.89 4.64 9.68
N SER A 445 -17.31 3.51 10.23
CA SER A 445 -18.50 2.81 9.75
C SER A 445 -19.81 3.57 9.97
N LEU A 446 -19.91 4.30 11.08
CA LEU A 446 -21.09 5.09 11.41
C LEU A 446 -21.33 6.16 10.34
N ILE A 447 -20.25 6.70 9.78
CA ILE A 447 -20.29 7.65 8.67
C ILE A 447 -20.58 6.91 7.35
N ALA A 448 -19.88 5.79 7.10
CA ALA A 448 -20.01 5.00 5.87
C ALA A 448 -21.43 4.43 5.64
N MET A 449 -22.22 4.19 6.70
CA MET A 449 -23.60 3.70 6.56
C MET A 449 -24.53 4.67 5.82
N HIS A 450 -24.18 5.96 5.78
CA HIS A 450 -24.93 6.99 5.08
C HIS A 450 -24.42 7.26 3.66
N HIS A 451 -23.52 6.43 3.14
CA HIS A 451 -22.92 6.61 1.82
C HIS A 451 -23.97 6.64 0.70
N THR A 452 -23.95 7.68 -0.11
CA THR A 452 -24.78 7.88 -1.28
C THR A 452 -23.87 7.88 -2.52
N PRO A 453 -23.88 6.81 -3.34
CA PRO A 453 -23.01 6.72 -4.50
C PRO A 453 -23.04 7.97 -5.39
N GLY A 454 -21.85 8.47 -5.72
CA GLY A 454 -21.65 9.69 -6.52
C GLY A 454 -21.87 11.01 -5.79
N ASP A 455 -22.17 11.00 -4.49
CA ASP A 455 -22.14 12.17 -3.63
C ASP A 455 -20.72 12.35 -3.04
N ARG A 456 -20.18 13.56 -3.11
CA ARG A 456 -18.85 13.88 -2.58
C ARG A 456 -18.90 14.44 -1.15
N HIS A 457 -20.09 14.84 -0.67
CA HIS A 457 -20.28 15.50 0.63
C HIS A 457 -20.90 14.56 1.66
N ASP A 458 -21.06 13.27 1.36
CA ASP A 458 -21.69 12.27 2.23
C ASP A 458 -20.77 11.70 3.33
N GLY A 459 -19.51 12.14 3.34
CA GLY A 459 -18.53 11.75 4.35
C GLY A 459 -17.81 10.45 4.05
N TRP A 460 -18.01 9.84 2.89
CA TRP A 460 -17.36 8.59 2.49
C TRP A 460 -15.83 8.69 2.54
N VAL A 461 -15.25 9.76 2.01
CA VAL A 461 -13.79 9.98 2.03
C VAL A 461 -13.27 10.12 3.47
N MET A 462 -14.05 10.76 4.35
CA MET A 462 -13.71 10.88 5.78
C MET A 462 -13.72 9.50 6.44
N ALA A 463 -14.75 8.70 6.16
CA ALA A 463 -14.86 7.34 6.65
C ALA A 463 -13.67 6.49 6.21
N GLN A 464 -13.30 6.52 4.93
CA GLN A 464 -12.13 5.80 4.43
C GLN A 464 -10.84 6.26 5.14
N GLY A 465 -10.68 7.56 5.39
CA GLY A 465 -9.53 8.12 6.12
C GLY A 465 -9.43 7.60 7.55
N LEU A 466 -10.54 7.65 8.30
CA LEU A 466 -10.62 7.13 9.66
C LEU A 466 -10.32 5.63 9.72
N HIS A 467 -10.83 4.86 8.74
CA HIS A 467 -10.52 3.44 8.62
C HIS A 467 -9.03 3.21 8.38
N MET A 468 -8.41 3.98 7.49
CA MET A 468 -6.97 3.91 7.23
C MET A 468 -6.14 4.26 8.48
N LEU A 469 -6.54 5.29 9.24
CA LEU A 469 -5.91 5.67 10.51
C LEU A 469 -6.01 4.53 11.54
N GLY A 470 -7.16 3.85 11.61
CA GLY A 470 -7.36 2.70 12.49
C GLY A 470 -6.59 1.44 12.07
N ASN A 471 -6.29 1.26 10.78
CA ASN A 471 -5.65 0.05 10.28
C ASN A 471 -4.22 -0.16 10.81
N LEU A 472 -3.41 0.90 10.97
CA LEU A 472 -2.05 0.77 11.51
C LEU A 472 -2.02 0.29 12.97
N PRO A 473 -2.69 0.95 13.94
CA PRO A 473 -2.73 0.47 15.32
C PRO A 473 -3.37 -0.91 15.44
N ALA A 474 -4.43 -1.21 14.68
CA ALA A 474 -5.03 -2.55 14.66
C ALA A 474 -4.03 -3.60 14.13
N CYS A 475 -3.33 -3.32 13.03
CA CYS A 475 -2.27 -4.17 12.47
C CYS A 475 -1.21 -4.50 13.53
N LEU A 476 -0.68 -3.47 14.21
CA LEU A 476 0.31 -3.67 15.28
C LEU A 476 -0.29 -4.47 16.45
N GLY A 477 -1.55 -4.24 16.79
CA GLY A 477 -2.28 -5.00 17.79
C GLY A 477 -2.43 -6.48 17.44
N TYR A 478 -2.81 -6.81 16.21
CA TYR A 478 -2.93 -8.19 15.71
C TYR A 478 -1.59 -8.92 15.68
N VAL A 479 -0.54 -8.29 15.14
CA VAL A 479 0.81 -8.86 15.16
C VAL A 479 1.25 -9.14 16.60
N SER A 480 0.98 -8.19 17.50
CA SER A 480 1.31 -8.34 18.91
C SER A 480 0.51 -9.47 19.58
N LEU A 481 -0.77 -9.61 19.26
CA LEU A 481 -1.61 -10.69 19.77
C LEU A 481 -1.04 -12.06 19.35
N VAL A 482 -0.66 -12.22 18.08
CA VAL A 482 -0.04 -13.45 17.58
C VAL A 482 1.27 -13.75 18.31
N VAL A 483 2.12 -12.73 18.53
CA VAL A 483 3.37 -12.90 19.28
C VAL A 483 3.10 -13.27 20.75
N LEU A 484 2.14 -12.64 21.40
CA LEU A 484 1.76 -12.98 22.78
C LEU A 484 1.20 -14.40 22.87
N MET A 485 0.43 -14.83 21.86
CA MET A 485 -0.10 -16.19 21.78
C MET A 485 1.03 -17.23 21.68
N LEU A 486 2.12 -16.93 20.94
CA LEU A 486 3.29 -17.82 20.86
C LEU A 486 3.96 -18.07 22.21
N HIS A 487 3.95 -17.06 23.08
CA HIS A 487 4.52 -17.12 24.44
C HIS A 487 3.48 -17.39 25.53
N GLY A 488 2.25 -17.78 25.14
CA GLY A 488 1.18 -18.15 26.05
C GLY A 488 1.27 -19.60 26.55
N GLY A 489 0.24 -20.06 27.25
CA GLY A 489 0.15 -21.45 27.71
C GLY A 489 0.13 -22.49 26.58
N PRO A 490 0.18 -23.80 26.91
CA PRO A 490 0.33 -24.88 25.92
C PRO A 490 -0.74 -24.90 24.82
N LEU A 491 -1.98 -24.53 25.14
CA LEU A 491 -3.08 -24.48 24.18
C LEU A 491 -2.96 -23.28 23.23
N VAL A 492 -2.65 -22.10 23.75
CA VAL A 492 -2.62 -20.83 22.99
C VAL A 492 -1.39 -20.77 22.07
N SER A 493 -0.26 -21.29 22.54
CA SER A 493 0.96 -21.40 21.73
C SER A 493 0.86 -22.37 20.55
N ARG A 494 -0.27 -23.09 20.39
CA ARG A 494 -0.56 -23.89 19.18
C ARG A 494 -0.77 -23.02 17.94
N ILE A 495 -0.87 -21.70 18.06
CA ILE A 495 -0.81 -20.80 16.89
C ILE A 495 0.44 -21.04 16.03
N ARG A 496 1.52 -21.59 16.62
CA ARG A 496 2.72 -22.07 15.90
C ARG A 496 2.43 -23.05 14.77
N LEU A 497 1.28 -23.75 14.80
CA LEU A 497 0.84 -24.63 13.72
C LEU A 497 0.69 -23.90 12.39
N LEU A 498 0.54 -22.56 12.39
CA LEU A 498 0.47 -21.76 11.17
C LEU A 498 1.84 -21.53 10.50
N ALA A 499 2.96 -21.87 11.16
CA ALA A 499 4.31 -21.59 10.65
C ALA A 499 4.60 -22.24 9.27
N PRO A 500 4.28 -23.53 9.01
CA PRO A 500 4.49 -24.13 7.69
C PRO A 500 3.72 -23.41 6.59
N MET A 501 2.50 -22.96 6.89
CA MET A 501 1.69 -22.19 5.95
C MET A 501 2.33 -20.85 5.59
N GLY A 502 2.87 -20.13 6.59
CA GLY A 502 3.58 -18.88 6.36
C GLY A 502 4.93 -19.04 5.65
N ARG A 503 5.58 -20.22 5.76
CA ARG A 503 6.77 -20.57 4.97
C ARG A 503 6.47 -20.80 3.50
N MET A 504 5.21 -21.09 3.17
CA MET A 504 4.67 -21.32 1.82
C MET A 504 3.67 -20.23 1.42
N ALA A 505 3.87 -18.99 1.89
CA ALA A 505 2.88 -17.92 1.73
C ALA A 505 2.55 -17.58 0.27
N LEU A 506 3.54 -17.59 -0.63
CA LEU A 506 3.31 -17.32 -2.06
C LEU A 506 2.55 -18.48 -2.72
N THR A 507 2.94 -19.72 -2.41
CA THR A 507 2.20 -20.90 -2.90
C THR A 507 0.75 -20.88 -2.41
N ASN A 508 0.53 -20.64 -1.12
CA ASN A 508 -0.81 -20.67 -0.52
C ASN A 508 -1.68 -19.54 -1.05
N TYR A 509 -1.15 -18.33 -1.20
CA TYR A 509 -1.88 -17.19 -1.79
C TYR A 509 -2.30 -17.47 -3.24
N LEU A 510 -1.38 -17.94 -4.09
CA LEU A 510 -1.69 -18.22 -5.50
C LEU A 510 -2.68 -19.38 -5.64
N THR A 511 -2.56 -20.42 -4.82
CA THR A 511 -3.50 -21.54 -4.84
C THR A 511 -4.87 -21.18 -4.27
N GLN A 512 -4.96 -20.24 -3.30
CA GLN A 512 -6.24 -19.67 -2.88
C GLN A 512 -6.94 -18.97 -4.05
N SER A 513 -6.22 -18.08 -4.74
CA SER A 513 -6.77 -17.40 -5.92
C SER A 513 -7.18 -18.37 -7.02
N LEU A 514 -6.42 -19.44 -7.24
CA LEU A 514 -6.74 -20.46 -8.23
C LEU A 514 -8.01 -21.23 -7.86
N ILE A 515 -8.10 -21.69 -6.60
CA ILE A 515 -9.29 -22.39 -6.11
C ILE A 515 -10.52 -21.50 -6.23
N CYS A 516 -10.42 -20.22 -5.85
CA CYS A 516 -11.53 -19.28 -5.97
C CYS A 516 -11.90 -18.99 -7.43
N ALA A 517 -10.91 -18.72 -8.29
CA ALA A 517 -11.16 -18.43 -9.70
C ALA A 517 -11.86 -19.60 -10.41
N LEU A 518 -11.50 -20.85 -10.08
CA LEU A 518 -12.18 -22.03 -10.61
C LEU A 518 -13.57 -22.22 -9.99
N TYR A 519 -13.72 -21.99 -8.69
CA TYR A 519 -14.97 -22.26 -7.99
C TYR A 519 -16.08 -21.24 -8.32
N PHE A 520 -15.74 -19.95 -8.35
CA PHE A 520 -16.75 -18.88 -8.45
C PHE A 520 -17.07 -18.47 -9.89
N HIS A 521 -16.12 -18.49 -10.81
CA HIS A 521 -16.33 -17.95 -12.15
C HIS A 521 -17.06 -18.94 -13.08
N GLY A 522 -17.87 -18.39 -13.99
CA GLY A 522 -18.74 -19.12 -14.91
C GLY A 522 -18.03 -20.01 -15.91
N TYR A 523 -16.77 -19.69 -16.24
CA TYR A 523 -15.94 -20.53 -17.11
C TYR A 523 -15.49 -21.86 -16.46
N ALA A 524 -15.83 -22.10 -15.19
CA ALA A 524 -15.53 -23.32 -14.45
C ALA A 524 -16.76 -23.80 -13.64
N PHE A 525 -16.78 -23.67 -12.31
CA PHE A 525 -17.89 -24.19 -11.47
C PHE A 525 -19.05 -23.19 -11.27
N GLY A 526 -18.88 -21.92 -11.60
CA GLY A 526 -19.97 -20.93 -11.73
C GLY A 526 -20.70 -20.54 -10.44
N GLN A 527 -20.05 -20.58 -9.27
CA GLN A 527 -20.69 -20.31 -7.97
C GLN A 527 -20.67 -18.83 -7.52
N TRP A 528 -20.70 -17.87 -8.46
CA TRP A 528 -20.56 -16.43 -8.22
C TRP A 528 -21.46 -15.90 -7.09
N GLY A 529 -22.72 -16.32 -7.01
CA GLY A 529 -23.70 -15.81 -6.04
C GLY A 529 -23.66 -16.38 -4.62
N MET A 530 -22.57 -17.01 -4.18
CA MET A 530 -22.49 -17.66 -2.86
C MET A 530 -22.80 -16.68 -1.71
N PRO A 531 -23.72 -17.01 -0.77
CA PRO A 531 -24.02 -16.15 0.38
C PRO A 531 -22.81 -15.93 1.28
N ARG A 532 -22.72 -14.75 1.91
CA ARG A 532 -21.54 -14.34 2.69
C ARG A 532 -21.17 -15.31 3.82
N ALA A 533 -22.15 -15.86 4.53
CA ALA A 533 -21.89 -16.83 5.60
C ALA A 533 -21.21 -18.10 5.05
N TRP A 534 -21.63 -18.57 3.88
CA TRP A 534 -21.05 -19.73 3.21
C TRP A 534 -19.65 -19.45 2.66
N GLN A 535 -19.35 -18.21 2.25
CA GLN A 535 -18.00 -17.82 1.89
C GLN A 535 -17.03 -17.99 3.07
N VAL A 536 -17.44 -17.63 4.30
CA VAL A 536 -16.60 -17.86 5.49
C VAL A 536 -16.32 -19.35 5.69
N VAL A 537 -17.35 -20.20 5.57
CA VAL A 537 -17.18 -21.66 5.68
C VAL A 537 -16.22 -22.17 4.61
N PHE A 538 -16.39 -21.73 3.36
CA PHE A 538 -15.50 -22.07 2.24
C PHE A 538 -14.05 -21.70 2.53
N VAL A 539 -13.79 -20.48 3.02
CA VAL A 539 -12.45 -20.04 3.40
C VAL A 539 -11.86 -20.95 4.47
N LEU A 540 -12.63 -21.27 5.52
CA LEU A 540 -12.14 -22.11 6.61
C LEU A 540 -11.78 -23.52 6.15
N VAL A 541 -12.60 -24.11 5.27
CA VAL A 541 -12.36 -25.45 4.70
C VAL A 541 -11.10 -25.45 3.83
N VAL A 542 -11.00 -24.51 2.88
CA VAL A 542 -9.83 -24.41 1.99
C VAL A 542 -8.57 -24.09 2.79
N PHE A 543 -8.65 -23.18 3.76
CA PHE A 543 -7.53 -22.82 4.63
C PHE A 543 -7.06 -24.02 5.47
N ALA A 544 -7.99 -24.81 6.04
CA ALA A 544 -7.64 -26.01 6.80
C ALA A 544 -6.96 -27.07 5.91
N ALA A 545 -7.46 -27.28 4.69
CA ALA A 545 -6.84 -28.18 3.71
C ALA A 545 -5.43 -27.70 3.32
N GLN A 546 -5.26 -26.40 3.05
CA GLN A 546 -3.95 -25.81 2.76
C GLN A 546 -2.99 -25.88 3.94
N LEU A 547 -3.49 -25.75 5.16
CA LEU A 547 -2.70 -25.90 6.37
C LEU A 547 -2.17 -27.34 6.50
N ALA A 548 -3.04 -28.34 6.34
CA ALA A 548 -2.66 -29.75 6.33
C ALA A 548 -1.65 -30.06 5.21
N PHE A 549 -1.90 -29.56 4.00
CA PHE A 549 -0.98 -29.68 2.87
C PHE A 549 0.37 -29.02 3.17
N SER A 550 0.39 -27.83 3.76
CA SER A 550 1.62 -27.11 4.09
C SER A 550 2.45 -27.90 5.11
N HIS A 551 1.83 -28.52 6.12
CA HIS A 551 2.52 -29.42 7.05
C HIS A 551 3.11 -30.63 6.33
N TRP A 552 2.29 -31.32 5.52
CA TRP A 552 2.72 -32.49 4.76
C TRP A 552 3.88 -32.18 3.80
N TRP A 553 3.81 -31.05 3.11
CA TRP A 553 4.81 -30.60 2.14
C TRP A 553 6.12 -30.21 2.84
N MET A 554 6.04 -29.38 3.88
CA MET A 554 7.23 -28.89 4.59
C MET A 554 7.94 -29.97 5.42
N ALA A 555 7.29 -31.11 5.66
CA ALA A 555 7.94 -32.30 6.21
C ALA A 555 8.86 -33.02 5.20
N ARG A 556 8.68 -32.79 3.89
CA ARG A 556 9.42 -33.48 2.80
C ARG A 556 10.33 -32.55 2.01
N PHE A 557 9.97 -31.27 1.95
CA PHE A 557 10.62 -30.28 1.09
C PHE A 557 11.04 -29.03 1.86
N ARG A 558 12.12 -28.39 1.41
CA ARG A 558 12.73 -27.23 2.08
C ARG A 558 11.98 -25.91 1.85
N TYR A 559 11.27 -25.82 0.73
CA TYR A 559 10.57 -24.64 0.23
C TYR A 559 9.21 -25.04 -0.33
N GLY A 560 8.23 -24.14 -0.31
CA GLY A 560 7.02 -24.31 -1.09
C GLY A 560 7.31 -24.33 -2.61
N PRO A 561 6.43 -24.94 -3.42
CA PRO A 561 6.63 -25.08 -4.87
C PRO A 561 6.94 -23.75 -5.57
N VAL A 562 6.13 -22.71 -5.34
CA VAL A 562 6.32 -21.42 -6.02
C VAL A 562 7.50 -20.66 -5.41
N GLU A 563 7.72 -20.76 -4.10
CA GLU A 563 8.89 -20.18 -3.45
C GLU A 563 10.20 -20.75 -3.98
N TRP A 564 10.21 -22.04 -4.33
CA TRP A 564 11.36 -22.70 -4.94
C TRP A 564 11.65 -22.15 -6.34
N ILE A 565 10.64 -22.05 -7.20
CA ILE A 565 10.77 -21.45 -8.54
C ILE A 565 11.24 -19.99 -8.43
N TRP A 566 10.61 -19.20 -7.56
CA TRP A 566 10.95 -17.81 -7.32
C TRP A 566 12.39 -17.62 -6.83
N ARG A 567 12.89 -18.55 -6.00
CA ARG A 567 14.30 -18.57 -5.59
C ARG A 567 15.23 -18.93 -6.75
N GLY A 568 14.83 -19.84 -7.63
CA GLY A 568 15.53 -20.14 -8.88
C GLY A 568 15.83 -18.89 -9.68
N PHE A 569 14.81 -18.06 -9.95
CA PHE A 569 14.99 -16.78 -10.64
C PHE A 569 15.88 -15.79 -9.86
N THR A 570 15.69 -15.71 -8.53
CA THR A 570 16.46 -14.81 -7.66
C THR A 570 17.96 -15.10 -7.73
N TYR A 571 18.31 -16.38 -7.59
CA TYR A 571 19.68 -16.85 -7.43
C TYR A 571 20.33 -17.32 -8.73
N ARG A 572 19.55 -17.50 -9.80
CA ARG A 572 19.96 -18.11 -11.09
C ARG A 572 20.35 -19.59 -10.98
N GLU A 573 20.03 -20.21 -9.85
CA GLU A 573 20.29 -21.62 -9.57
C GLU A 573 19.09 -22.16 -8.81
N LEU A 574 18.59 -23.34 -9.21
CA LEU A 574 17.52 -24.01 -8.48
C LEU A 574 18.10 -24.66 -7.22
N PRO A 575 17.74 -24.19 -6.02
CA PRO A 575 18.28 -24.77 -4.80
C PRO A 575 17.73 -26.20 -4.61
N ARG A 576 18.44 -27.05 -3.86
CA ARG A 576 17.96 -28.41 -3.55
C ARG A 576 16.58 -28.36 -2.89
N LEU A 577 15.62 -29.08 -3.49
CA LEU A 577 14.22 -29.04 -3.10
C LEU A 577 13.90 -29.96 -1.91
N ARG A 578 14.45 -31.19 -1.91
CA ARG A 578 14.24 -32.18 -0.83
C ARG A 578 15.16 -31.88 0.36
N VAL A 579 14.64 -32.19 1.56
CA VAL A 579 15.35 -32.01 2.84
C VAL A 579 16.61 -32.86 2.88
#